data_AF-A0A089LGT9-F1
#
_entry.id   AF-A0A089LGT9-F1
#
_cell.length_a   1.000
_cell.length_b   1.000
_cell.length_c   1.000
_cell.angle_alpha   90.00
_cell.angle_beta   90.00
_cell.angle_gamma   90.00
#
_symmetry.space_group_name_H-M   'P 1'
#
loop_
_entity.id
_entity.type
_entity.pdbx_description
1 polymer ?
#
loop_
_entity_poly.entity_id
_entity_poly.type
_entity_poly.pdbx_seq_one_letter_code
_entity_poly.pdbx_strand_id
1 'polypeptide(L)'
;MSSLRFTEQALSDWMRCGGSHSEIVISSRMRIARNLEHLPFPLLASAQQSEEVLEQLAPVFQGEASADFGNFQLLRLDELDELDKKVLVEKHLISPNLADDSKGGAVILNEDESVSIMINEEDHLRIQCLFPGLQVREAWVRATAIDDIFEAAVNYAFDDRRGYLTSCPTNVGTGLRASVMVHLPALVMTHQINRILSAVNQVGLTVRGIYGEGSEAVGNIFQISNQITLGQTENEIIENLHSVVTQIIEHERNARERLLVDSALRITDRIKRSYGILAYAAVMELKESAQRLSDLRLGVDLGILEGPSISVLNELNVKTQPGFLQKLFGDELSSTERDMYRAKLLRETLGSQH
;
A
#
# COMPACT_ATOMS: atom_id res chain seq x y z
N MET A 1 27.01 1.79 5.17
CA MET A 1 25.56 1.87 4.93
C MET A 1 24.92 2.12 6.27
N SER A 2 24.22 3.23 6.45
CA SER A 2 23.40 3.39 7.64
C SER A 2 22.29 2.33 7.56
N SER A 3 22.12 1.53 8.61
CA SER A 3 21.06 0.53 8.65
C SER A 3 19.78 1.25 9.04
N LEU A 4 19.02 1.72 8.05
CA LEU A 4 17.71 2.29 8.31
C LEU A 4 16.76 1.15 8.69
N ARG A 5 16.34 1.09 9.96
CA ARG A 5 15.46 0.04 10.51
C ARG A 5 14.27 -0.30 9.59
N PHE A 6 13.66 0.72 9.01
CA PHE A 6 12.48 0.60 8.14
C PHE A 6 12.75 -0.11 6.81
N THR A 7 14.02 -0.30 6.41
CA THR A 7 14.40 -0.98 5.16
C THR A 7 14.97 -2.38 5.38
N GLU A 8 15.11 -2.82 6.64
CA GLU A 8 15.62 -4.16 6.99
C GLU A 8 14.55 -5.26 6.81
N GLN A 9 13.30 -4.97 7.14
CA GLN A 9 12.19 -5.91 7.05
C GLN A 9 11.20 -5.50 5.96
N ALA A 10 10.68 -6.46 5.20
CA ALA A 10 9.78 -6.18 4.09
C ALA A 10 8.33 -5.91 4.51
N LEU A 11 7.88 -6.55 5.59
CA LEU A 11 6.61 -6.28 6.25
C LEU A 11 6.86 -5.94 7.71
N SER A 12 6.25 -4.85 8.18
CA SER A 12 6.24 -4.52 9.59
C SER A 12 5.46 -5.54 10.41
N ASP A 13 5.79 -5.64 11.70
CA ASP A 13 5.08 -6.52 12.62
C ASP A 13 3.58 -6.21 12.68
N TRP A 14 3.21 -4.93 12.54
CA TRP A 14 1.82 -4.49 12.46
C TRP A 14 1.06 -5.12 11.28
N MET A 15 1.69 -5.19 10.11
CA MET A 15 1.08 -5.74 8.90
C MET A 15 1.11 -7.27 8.86
N ARG A 16 1.85 -7.93 9.76
CA ARG A 16 1.83 -9.39 9.95
C ARG A 16 0.62 -9.84 10.76
N CYS A 17 0.09 -8.98 11.62
CA CYS A 17 -1.13 -9.23 12.37
C CYS A 17 -2.28 -9.43 11.36
N GLY A 18 -2.96 -10.58 11.40
CA GLY A 18 -4.12 -10.81 10.54
C GLY A 18 -5.22 -9.77 10.79
N GLY A 19 -6.05 -9.51 9.78
CA GLY A 19 -7.22 -8.63 9.89
C GLY A 19 -8.50 -9.34 9.49
N SER A 20 -9.64 -8.66 9.61
CA SER A 20 -10.89 -9.20 9.09
C SER A 20 -10.78 -9.42 7.57
N HIS A 21 -11.33 -10.52 7.05
CA HIS A 21 -11.30 -10.89 5.63
C HIS A 21 -9.88 -10.94 5.00
N SER A 22 -8.85 -11.26 5.78
CA SER A 22 -7.44 -11.20 5.35
C SER A 22 -7.05 -12.22 4.27
N GLU A 23 -7.91 -13.20 3.99
CA GLU A 23 -7.77 -14.11 2.87
C GLU A 23 -7.87 -13.38 1.51
N ILE A 24 -8.76 -12.38 1.41
CA ILE A 24 -8.97 -11.58 0.18
C ILE A 24 -8.42 -10.17 0.34
N VAL A 25 -8.61 -9.54 1.49
CA VAL A 25 -8.17 -8.18 1.75
C VAL A 25 -6.76 -8.19 2.32
N ILE A 26 -5.82 -7.57 1.62
CA ILE A 26 -4.43 -7.45 2.07
C ILE A 26 -4.33 -6.35 3.14
N SER A 27 -4.85 -5.17 2.82
CA SER A 27 -4.74 -4.01 3.68
C SER A 27 -5.80 -2.96 3.41
N SER A 28 -6.10 -2.18 4.46
CA SER A 28 -6.88 -0.96 4.42
C SER A 28 -5.94 0.22 4.66
N ARG A 29 -6.12 1.28 3.89
CA ARG A 29 -5.26 2.46 3.95
C ARG A 29 -6.09 3.72 3.89
N MET A 30 -5.90 4.58 4.90
CA MET A 30 -6.51 5.89 4.98
C MET A 30 -5.47 6.97 4.73
N ARG A 31 -5.76 7.93 3.86
CA ARG A 31 -4.88 9.08 3.62
C ARG A 31 -5.66 10.38 3.73
N ILE A 32 -5.09 11.35 4.42
CA ILE A 32 -5.66 12.68 4.60
C ILE A 32 -4.63 13.69 4.10
N ALA A 33 -5.04 14.59 3.22
CA ALA A 33 -4.20 15.66 2.69
C ALA A 33 -4.62 17.02 3.26
N ARG A 34 -3.64 17.81 3.71
CA ARG A 34 -3.81 19.16 4.27
C ARG A 34 -2.71 20.09 3.77
N ASN A 35 -3.04 21.35 3.61
CA ASN A 35 -2.07 22.43 3.44
C ASN A 35 -2.19 23.42 4.60
N LEU A 36 -1.11 24.13 4.86
CA LEU A 36 -1.02 25.16 5.90
C LEU A 36 -1.47 26.51 5.36
N GLU A 37 -2.08 27.34 6.21
CA GLU A 37 -2.36 28.74 5.86
C GLU A 37 -1.06 29.54 5.69
N HIS A 38 -1.15 30.64 4.93
CA HIS A 38 -0.09 31.62 4.71
C HIS A 38 1.20 31.14 4.03
N LEU A 39 1.33 29.85 3.72
CA LEU A 39 2.45 29.28 2.95
C LEU A 39 2.00 28.86 1.55
N PRO A 40 2.78 29.16 0.48
CA PRO A 40 2.47 28.66 -0.86
C PRO A 40 2.49 27.13 -0.90
N PHE A 41 1.56 26.52 -1.63
CA PHE A 41 1.51 25.06 -1.78
C PHE A 41 2.78 24.48 -2.44
N PRO A 42 3.12 23.19 -2.20
CA PRO A 42 4.41 22.61 -2.56
C PRO A 42 4.85 22.83 -4.01
N LEU A 43 3.90 22.82 -4.95
CA LEU A 43 4.17 23.01 -6.38
C LEU A 43 4.85 24.36 -6.68
N LEU A 44 4.54 25.41 -5.91
CA LEU A 44 5.07 26.76 -6.08
C LEU A 44 6.00 27.19 -4.93
N ALA A 45 6.07 26.42 -3.85
CA ALA A 45 6.91 26.71 -2.71
C ALA A 45 8.40 26.75 -3.09
N SER A 46 9.12 27.71 -2.51
CA SER A 46 10.59 27.73 -2.52
C SER A 46 11.15 26.72 -1.50
N ALA A 47 12.41 26.33 -1.65
CA ALA A 47 13.06 25.42 -0.70
C ALA A 47 13.05 25.95 0.75
N GLN A 48 13.17 27.28 0.92
CA GLN A 48 13.08 27.92 2.23
C GLN A 48 11.68 27.78 2.85
N GLN A 49 10.62 27.91 2.03
CA GLN A 49 9.24 27.76 2.49
C GLN A 49 8.91 26.29 2.80
N SER A 50 9.43 25.34 2.01
CA SER A 50 9.33 23.92 2.33
C SER A 50 9.99 23.60 3.67
N GLU A 51 11.16 24.19 3.96
CA GLU A 51 11.82 24.02 5.24
C GLU A 51 11.00 24.63 6.39
N GLU A 52 10.39 25.80 6.18
CA GLU A 52 9.49 26.42 7.16
C GLU A 52 8.27 25.54 7.48
N VAL A 53 7.69 24.87 6.48
CA VAL A 53 6.63 23.86 6.69
C VAL A 53 7.14 22.72 7.58
N LEU A 54 8.35 22.21 7.30
CA LEU A 54 8.95 21.12 8.05
C LEU A 54 9.23 21.52 9.51
N GLU A 55 9.75 22.72 9.74
CA GLU A 55 9.99 23.29 11.08
C GLU A 55 8.71 23.44 11.90
N GLN A 56 7.58 23.74 11.25
CA GLN A 56 6.27 23.82 11.92
C GLN A 56 5.68 22.44 12.23
N LEU A 57 5.81 21.47 11.33
CA LEU A 57 5.16 20.17 11.44
C LEU A 57 5.97 19.14 12.25
N ALA A 58 7.29 19.14 12.14
CA ALA A 58 8.15 18.14 12.81
C ALA A 58 8.04 18.12 14.35
N PRO A 59 7.91 19.27 15.06
CA PRO A 59 7.80 19.28 16.52
C PRO A 59 6.48 18.72 17.06
N VAL A 60 5.41 18.69 16.24
CA VAL A 60 4.06 18.28 16.67
C VAL A 60 4.07 16.87 17.26
N PHE A 61 4.88 15.96 16.71
CA PHE A 61 4.97 14.57 17.15
C PHE A 61 6.08 14.29 18.18
N GLN A 62 6.75 15.33 18.70
CA GLN A 62 7.75 15.22 19.78
C GLN A 62 7.14 15.35 21.20
N GLY A 63 5.84 15.69 21.32
CA GLY A 63 5.15 15.90 22.60
C GLY A 63 4.36 14.69 23.12
N GLU A 64 3.71 14.83 24.27
CA GLU A 64 2.92 13.75 24.90
C GLU A 64 1.68 13.30 24.09
N ALA A 65 1.17 14.17 23.21
CA ALA A 65 -0.02 13.89 22.40
C ALA A 65 0.17 12.74 21.40
N SER A 66 1.42 12.41 21.04
CA SER A 66 1.73 11.31 20.12
C SER A 66 1.95 9.96 20.83
N ALA A 67 1.99 9.92 22.17
CA ALA A 67 2.37 8.73 22.94
C ALA A 67 1.46 7.52 22.66
N ASP A 68 0.17 7.75 22.40
CA ASP A 68 -0.80 6.70 22.09
C ASP A 68 -0.55 6.00 20.73
N PHE A 69 0.25 6.60 19.86
CA PHE A 69 0.55 6.08 18.52
C PHE A 69 1.96 5.45 18.41
N GLY A 70 2.70 5.41 19.52
CA GLY A 70 4.06 4.91 19.62
C GLY A 70 5.11 5.98 19.37
N ASN A 71 6.38 5.57 19.32
CA ASN A 71 7.47 6.49 19.02
C ASN A 71 7.55 6.75 17.52
N PHE A 72 7.87 7.99 17.17
CA PHE A 72 8.04 8.43 15.80
C PHE A 72 9.48 8.81 15.50
N GLN A 73 9.91 8.52 14.28
CA GLN A 73 11.18 8.94 13.72
C GLN A 73 10.92 9.83 12.52
N LEU A 74 11.51 11.03 12.53
CA LEU A 74 11.58 11.90 11.37
C LEU A 74 12.73 11.44 10.46
N LEU A 75 12.44 11.26 9.18
CA LEU A 75 13.40 10.97 8.13
C LEU A 75 13.31 12.07 7.08
N ARG A 76 14.39 12.83 6.90
CA ARG A 76 14.48 13.78 5.79
C ARG A 76 14.97 13.07 4.55
N LEU A 77 14.32 13.28 3.41
CA LEU A 77 14.64 12.50 2.21
C LEU A 77 15.97 12.92 1.57
N ASP A 78 16.43 14.13 1.79
CA ASP A 78 17.76 14.60 1.38
C ASP A 78 18.91 13.88 2.11
N GLU A 79 18.63 13.28 3.26
CA GLU A 79 19.58 12.50 4.07
C GLU A 79 19.54 10.99 3.77
N LEU A 80 18.58 10.53 2.97
CA LEU A 80 18.40 9.11 2.64
C LEU A 80 19.07 8.73 1.32
N ASP A 81 19.67 7.53 1.31
CA ASP A 81 20.18 6.91 0.09
C ASP A 81 19.01 6.60 -0.88
N GLU A 82 19.23 6.72 -2.19
CA GLU A 82 18.21 6.45 -3.23
C GLU A 82 17.61 5.03 -3.11
N LEU A 83 18.42 4.07 -2.70
CA LEU A 83 17.96 2.70 -2.47
C LEU A 83 16.98 2.62 -1.29
N ASP A 84 17.24 3.35 -0.21
CA ASP A 84 16.35 3.37 0.96
C ASP A 84 15.01 4.06 0.62
N LYS A 85 15.04 5.18 -0.13
CA LYS A 85 13.82 5.82 -0.65
C LYS A 85 12.98 4.83 -1.45
N LYS A 86 13.61 4.10 -2.38
CA LYS A 86 12.95 3.10 -3.20
C LYS A 86 12.32 1.98 -2.37
N VAL A 87 13.00 1.49 -1.34
CA VAL A 87 12.45 0.48 -0.42
C VAL A 87 11.23 1.04 0.34
N LEU A 88 11.28 2.29 0.81
CA LEU A 88 10.13 2.94 1.47
C LEU A 88 8.91 3.06 0.53
N VAL A 89 9.14 3.33 -0.77
CA VAL A 89 8.08 3.32 -1.80
C VAL A 89 7.51 1.92 -2.00
N GLU A 90 8.37 0.91 -2.12
CA GLU A 90 7.98 -0.49 -2.32
C GLU A 90 7.20 -1.07 -1.12
N LYS A 91 7.48 -0.56 0.10
CA LYS A 91 6.70 -0.84 1.32
C LYS A 91 5.43 0.00 1.46
N HIS A 92 5.16 0.89 0.50
CA HIS A 92 4.03 1.83 0.51
C HIS A 92 4.03 2.81 1.68
N LEU A 93 5.19 3.06 2.32
CA LEU A 93 5.34 4.01 3.41
C LEU A 93 5.41 5.44 2.89
N ILE A 94 6.05 5.66 1.74
CA ILE A 94 6.07 6.96 1.04
C ILE A 94 5.53 6.81 -0.38
N SER A 95 5.15 7.93 -1.01
CA SER A 95 4.77 7.96 -2.42
C SER A 95 6.00 8.08 -3.32
N PRO A 96 5.93 7.62 -4.59
CA PRO A 96 6.98 7.89 -5.57
C PRO A 96 7.26 9.39 -5.75
N ASN A 97 6.20 10.22 -5.74
CA ASN A 97 6.32 11.67 -5.87
C ASN A 97 7.14 12.29 -4.72
N LEU A 98 6.98 11.77 -3.49
CA LEU A 98 7.81 12.21 -2.37
C LEU A 98 9.29 11.82 -2.61
N ALA A 99 9.55 10.59 -3.06
CA ALA A 99 10.90 10.09 -3.28
C ALA A 99 11.66 10.87 -4.37
N ASP A 100 10.99 11.18 -5.49
CA ASP A 100 11.65 11.67 -6.71
C ASP A 100 11.57 13.20 -6.89
N ASP A 101 10.45 13.84 -6.51
CA ASP A 101 10.10 15.20 -6.95
C ASP A 101 9.91 16.22 -5.81
N SER A 102 10.07 15.80 -4.54
CA SER A 102 9.81 16.68 -3.38
C SER A 102 10.97 17.63 -3.07
N LYS A 103 10.64 18.89 -2.76
CA LYS A 103 11.59 19.89 -2.24
C LYS A 103 11.44 19.97 -0.73
N GLY A 104 12.49 19.60 0.00
CA GLY A 104 12.41 19.52 1.48
C GLY A 104 11.42 18.45 1.94
N GLY A 105 11.30 17.36 1.18
CA GLY A 105 10.44 16.23 1.53
C GLY A 105 10.95 15.53 2.79
N ALA A 106 10.02 15.19 3.67
CA ALA A 106 10.31 14.39 4.85
C ALA A 106 9.18 13.39 5.10
N VAL A 107 9.47 12.35 5.87
CA VAL A 107 8.46 11.44 6.37
C VAL A 107 8.66 11.22 7.87
N ILE A 108 7.57 11.27 8.62
CA ILE A 108 7.53 10.86 10.02
C ILE A 108 6.90 9.47 10.06
N LEU A 109 7.66 8.48 10.50
CA LEU A 109 7.23 7.08 10.59
C LEU A 109 7.19 6.65 12.05
N ASN A 110 6.15 5.90 12.43
CA ASN A 110 6.16 5.25 13.73
C ASN A 110 6.88 3.90 13.69
N GLU A 111 7.31 3.41 14.85
CA GLU A 111 8.13 2.20 14.98
C GLU A 111 7.53 0.91 14.39
N ASP A 112 6.20 0.79 14.37
CA ASP A 112 5.48 -0.36 13.83
C ASP A 112 5.04 -0.16 12.36
N GLU A 113 5.37 0.98 11.77
CA GLU A 113 5.07 1.40 10.40
C GLU A 113 3.56 1.45 10.07
N SER A 114 2.69 1.45 11.08
CA SER A 114 1.24 1.62 10.89
C SER A 114 0.83 3.04 10.54
N VAL A 115 1.69 4.02 10.87
CA VAL A 115 1.48 5.44 10.59
C VAL A 115 2.67 5.99 9.79
N SER A 116 2.36 6.65 8.68
CA SER A 116 3.31 7.41 7.88
C SER A 116 2.76 8.80 7.61
N ILE A 117 3.49 9.83 7.98
CA ILE A 117 3.10 11.22 7.74
C ILE A 117 4.13 11.81 6.79
N MET A 118 3.72 12.04 5.55
CA MET A 118 4.58 12.63 4.53
C MET A 118 4.44 14.16 4.57
N ILE A 119 5.56 14.86 4.47
CA ILE A 119 5.66 16.31 4.51
C ILE A 119 6.23 16.80 3.18
N ASN A 120 5.65 17.87 2.64
CA ASN A 120 6.03 18.49 1.35
C ASN A 120 5.95 17.53 0.15
N GLU A 121 4.83 16.82 0.03
CA GLU A 121 4.53 15.99 -1.15
C GLU A 121 3.76 16.81 -2.21
N GLU A 122 2.58 16.35 -2.66
CA GLU A 122 1.67 17.18 -3.47
C GLU A 122 1.00 18.27 -2.61
N ASP A 123 0.84 17.99 -1.33
CA ASP A 123 0.32 18.86 -0.28
C ASP A 123 1.34 18.92 0.89
N HIS A 124 1.28 19.96 1.73
CA HIS A 124 2.23 20.15 2.84
C HIS A 124 2.24 18.97 3.82
N LEU A 125 1.06 18.41 4.10
CA LEU A 125 0.88 17.34 5.06
C LEU A 125 0.02 16.24 4.44
N ARG A 126 0.52 15.01 4.49
CA ARG A 126 -0.21 13.82 4.07
C ARG A 126 -0.10 12.73 5.12
N ILE A 127 -1.15 12.62 5.93
CA ILE A 127 -1.27 11.60 6.98
C ILE A 127 -1.70 10.29 6.32
N GLN A 128 -1.02 9.19 6.62
CA GLN A 128 -1.34 7.85 6.14
C GLN A 128 -1.41 6.86 7.31
N CYS A 129 -2.52 6.15 7.42
CA CYS A 129 -2.68 5.01 8.33
C CYS A 129 -2.86 3.73 7.54
N LEU A 130 -2.12 2.69 7.92
CA LEU A 130 -2.12 1.35 7.30
C LEU A 130 -2.63 0.32 8.30
N PHE A 131 -3.58 -0.50 7.88
CA PHE A 131 -4.13 -1.60 8.67
C PHE A 131 -4.17 -2.88 7.84
N PRO A 132 -3.90 -4.05 8.44
CA PRO A 132 -4.05 -5.34 7.76
C PRO A 132 -5.53 -5.71 7.56
N GLY A 133 -5.87 -6.37 6.46
CA GLY A 133 -7.25 -6.79 6.19
C GLY A 133 -8.23 -5.63 6.00
N LEU A 134 -9.53 -5.91 6.17
CA LEU A 134 -10.60 -4.91 6.04
C LEU A 134 -10.83 -4.21 7.39
N GLN A 135 -10.24 -3.03 7.56
CA GLN A 135 -10.29 -2.24 8.80
C GLN A 135 -10.34 -0.74 8.45
N VAL A 136 -11.23 -0.37 7.53
CA VAL A 136 -11.33 1.02 7.04
C VAL A 136 -11.86 1.99 8.10
N ARG A 137 -12.69 1.52 9.04
CA ARG A 137 -13.26 2.35 10.11
C ARG A 137 -12.22 2.64 11.19
N GLU A 138 -11.47 1.61 11.58
CA GLU A 138 -10.36 1.70 12.53
C GLU A 138 -9.25 2.58 11.96
N ALA A 139 -8.92 2.40 10.67
CA ALA A 139 -7.97 3.26 9.97
C ALA A 139 -8.43 4.72 9.90
N TRP A 140 -9.73 4.97 9.76
CA TRP A 140 -10.29 6.33 9.81
C TRP A 140 -10.14 6.95 11.19
N VAL A 141 -10.63 6.27 12.24
CA VAL A 141 -10.54 6.78 13.62
C VAL A 141 -9.09 7.13 13.98
N ARG A 142 -8.12 6.27 13.60
CA ARG A 142 -6.70 6.53 13.84
C ARG A 142 -6.18 7.72 13.04
N ALA A 143 -6.56 7.84 11.77
CA ALA A 143 -6.13 8.94 10.91
C ALA A 143 -6.70 10.30 11.36
N THR A 144 -7.98 10.35 11.75
CA THR A 144 -8.62 11.57 12.27
C THR A 144 -7.99 12.00 13.58
N ALA A 145 -7.69 11.07 14.50
CA ALA A 145 -7.03 11.43 15.75
C ALA A 145 -5.64 12.05 15.53
N ILE A 146 -4.92 11.63 14.47
CA ILE A 146 -3.65 12.25 14.06
C ILE A 146 -3.88 13.61 13.39
N ASP A 147 -4.91 13.74 12.55
CA ASP A 147 -5.31 15.02 11.92
C ASP A 147 -5.64 16.07 13.01
N ASP A 148 -6.40 15.70 14.02
CA ASP A 148 -6.78 16.57 15.16
C ASP A 148 -5.54 17.07 15.95
N ILE A 149 -4.52 16.22 16.11
CA ILE A 149 -3.26 16.60 16.78
C ILE A 149 -2.52 17.69 15.99
N PHE A 150 -2.45 17.55 14.67
CA PHE A 150 -1.84 18.57 13.82
C PHE A 150 -2.70 19.83 13.77
N GLU A 151 -4.02 19.72 13.61
CA GLU A 151 -4.94 20.86 13.58
C GLU A 151 -4.87 21.70 14.87
N ALA A 152 -4.64 21.07 16.03
CA ALA A 152 -4.43 21.78 17.29
C ALA A 152 -3.13 22.60 17.33
N ALA A 153 -2.14 22.27 16.50
CA ALA A 153 -0.83 22.91 16.46
C ALA A 153 -0.66 23.89 15.29
N VAL A 154 -1.31 23.65 14.16
CA VAL A 154 -1.18 24.45 12.93
C VAL A 154 -2.54 24.74 12.29
N ASN A 155 -2.67 25.89 11.62
CA ASN A 155 -3.89 26.24 10.90
C ASN A 155 -3.89 25.66 9.49
N TYR A 156 -4.93 24.89 9.17
CA TYR A 156 -5.14 24.36 7.83
C TYR A 156 -5.77 25.38 6.89
N ALA A 157 -5.30 25.39 5.64
CA ALA A 157 -5.91 26.15 4.57
C ALA A 157 -7.28 25.53 4.22
N PHE A 158 -8.34 26.14 4.73
CA PHE A 158 -9.72 25.66 4.60
C PHE A 158 -10.65 26.75 4.04
N ASP A 159 -11.60 26.35 3.21
CA ASP A 159 -12.66 27.22 2.67
C ASP A 159 -14.03 26.61 2.96
N ASP A 160 -14.95 27.39 3.52
CA ASP A 160 -16.29 26.94 3.94
C ASP A 160 -17.11 26.25 2.83
N ARG A 161 -16.81 26.51 1.56
CA ARG A 161 -17.54 25.94 0.42
C ARG A 161 -16.77 24.81 -0.26
N ARG A 162 -15.44 24.86 -0.24
CA ARG A 162 -14.56 23.94 -0.99
C ARG A 162 -13.84 22.94 -0.10
N GLY A 163 -13.93 23.08 1.22
CA GLY A 163 -13.24 22.25 2.20
C GLY A 163 -11.74 22.57 2.28
N TYR A 164 -10.93 21.55 2.55
CA TYR A 164 -9.48 21.67 2.63
C TYR A 164 -8.89 21.99 1.26
N LEU A 165 -8.10 23.07 1.20
CA LEU A 165 -7.50 23.56 -0.03
C LEU A 165 -6.28 22.70 -0.40
N THR A 166 -6.20 22.34 -1.68
CA THR A 166 -5.18 21.45 -2.23
C THR A 166 -4.87 21.81 -3.68
N SER A 167 -3.64 21.54 -4.12
CA SER A 167 -3.27 21.64 -5.53
C SER A 167 -3.78 20.46 -6.35
N CYS A 168 -4.10 19.34 -5.70
CA CYS A 168 -4.50 18.10 -6.36
C CYS A 168 -6.02 18.06 -6.55
N PRO A 169 -6.54 18.09 -7.80
CA PRO A 169 -7.99 18.09 -8.04
C PRO A 169 -8.73 16.88 -7.45
N THR A 170 -8.02 15.76 -7.24
CA THR A 170 -8.61 14.54 -6.66
C THR A 170 -8.79 14.59 -5.14
N ASN A 171 -8.18 15.56 -4.45
CA ASN A 171 -8.26 15.70 -3.00
C ASN A 171 -9.22 16.82 -2.54
N VAL A 172 -9.78 17.62 -3.45
CA VAL A 172 -10.63 18.78 -3.11
C VAL A 172 -11.83 18.37 -2.24
N GLY A 173 -12.16 19.16 -1.22
CA GLY A 173 -13.22 18.85 -0.26
C GLY A 173 -12.64 18.31 1.03
N THR A 174 -12.86 17.02 1.28
CA THR A 174 -12.44 16.33 2.51
C THR A 174 -10.93 16.11 2.61
N GLY A 175 -10.19 16.14 1.50
CA GLY A 175 -8.78 15.70 1.47
C GLY A 175 -8.60 14.19 1.69
N LEU A 176 -9.69 13.43 1.77
CA LEU A 176 -9.69 12.03 2.15
C LEU A 176 -9.51 11.09 0.95
N ARG A 177 -8.56 10.17 1.08
CA ARG A 177 -8.44 9.03 0.17
C ARG A 177 -8.36 7.71 0.93
N ALA A 178 -9.53 7.10 1.07
CA ALA A 178 -9.71 5.76 1.60
C ALA A 178 -9.44 4.72 0.50
N SER A 179 -8.68 3.68 0.82
CA SER A 179 -8.38 2.62 -0.13
C SER A 179 -8.24 1.25 0.52
N VAL A 180 -8.60 0.20 -0.21
CA VAL A 180 -8.44 -1.19 0.21
C VAL A 180 -7.70 -1.96 -0.88
N MET A 181 -6.71 -2.72 -0.49
CA MET A 181 -5.96 -3.63 -1.36
C MET A 181 -6.56 -5.04 -1.27
N VAL A 182 -6.95 -5.62 -2.40
CA VAL A 182 -7.65 -6.90 -2.49
C VAL A 182 -6.99 -7.84 -3.49
N HIS A 183 -6.99 -9.14 -3.20
CA HIS A 183 -6.51 -10.20 -4.06
C HIS A 183 -7.70 -10.94 -4.69
N LEU A 184 -7.89 -10.78 -6.00
CA LEU A 184 -9.09 -11.26 -6.73
C LEU A 184 -8.75 -12.27 -7.85
N PRO A 185 -8.02 -13.36 -7.56
CA PRO A 185 -7.59 -14.30 -8.59
C PRO A 185 -8.76 -15.06 -9.23
N ALA A 186 -9.81 -15.41 -8.49
CA ALA A 186 -10.91 -16.20 -9.04
C ALA A 186 -11.78 -15.36 -9.99
N LEU A 187 -12.07 -14.12 -9.65
CA LEU A 187 -12.77 -13.18 -10.55
C LEU A 187 -11.99 -12.93 -11.84
N VAL A 188 -10.65 -12.90 -11.79
CA VAL A 188 -9.82 -12.80 -13.00
C VAL A 188 -9.87 -14.10 -13.82
N MET A 189 -9.66 -15.26 -13.18
CA MET A 189 -9.66 -16.57 -13.87
C MET A 189 -11.03 -16.93 -14.48
N THR A 190 -12.13 -16.44 -13.91
CA THR A 190 -13.49 -16.63 -14.42
C THR A 190 -13.93 -15.51 -15.38
N HIS A 191 -13.03 -14.58 -15.72
CA HIS A 191 -13.29 -13.43 -16.61
C HIS A 191 -14.43 -12.50 -16.14
N GLN A 192 -14.68 -12.44 -14.83
CA GLN A 192 -15.71 -11.60 -14.23
C GLN A 192 -15.19 -10.23 -13.77
N ILE A 193 -13.88 -10.05 -13.67
CA ILE A 193 -13.26 -8.83 -13.13
C ILE A 193 -13.75 -7.56 -13.83
N ASN A 194 -13.82 -7.52 -15.16
CA ASN A 194 -14.23 -6.32 -15.91
C ASN A 194 -15.65 -5.85 -15.55
N ARG A 195 -16.56 -6.80 -15.27
CA ARG A 195 -17.93 -6.47 -14.83
C ARG A 195 -17.92 -5.82 -13.45
N ILE A 196 -17.08 -6.32 -12.53
CA ILE A 196 -16.89 -5.71 -11.21
C ILE A 196 -16.29 -4.31 -11.34
N LEU A 197 -15.24 -4.13 -12.15
CA LEU A 197 -14.62 -2.82 -12.37
C LEU A 197 -15.63 -1.79 -12.90
N SER A 198 -16.47 -2.17 -13.87
CA SER A 198 -17.52 -1.27 -14.39
C SER A 198 -18.56 -0.91 -13.32
N ALA A 199 -19.00 -1.85 -12.50
CA ALA A 199 -19.97 -1.60 -11.44
C ALA A 199 -19.39 -0.69 -10.33
N VAL A 200 -18.13 -0.90 -9.95
CA VAL A 200 -17.44 -0.10 -8.94
C VAL A 200 -17.26 1.36 -9.40
N ASN A 201 -16.93 1.58 -10.67
CA ASN A 201 -16.83 2.93 -11.23
C ASN A 201 -18.17 3.68 -11.24
N GLN A 202 -19.30 2.98 -11.42
CA GLN A 202 -20.63 3.60 -11.42
C GLN A 202 -21.05 4.13 -10.04
N VAL A 203 -20.45 3.62 -8.95
CA VAL A 203 -20.76 4.02 -7.57
C VAL A 203 -19.73 4.96 -6.97
N GLY A 204 -18.92 5.63 -7.80
CA GLY A 204 -17.99 6.68 -7.38
C GLY A 204 -16.69 6.18 -6.75
N LEU A 205 -16.34 4.91 -6.98
CA LEU A 205 -15.06 4.32 -6.59
C LEU A 205 -14.20 4.09 -7.83
N THR A 206 -12.90 3.93 -7.64
CA THR A 206 -11.94 3.62 -8.71
C THR A 206 -11.13 2.39 -8.34
N VAL A 207 -10.81 1.58 -9.35
CA VAL A 207 -10.00 0.37 -9.18
C VAL A 207 -8.77 0.44 -10.08
N ARG A 208 -7.60 0.12 -9.52
CA ARG A 208 -6.32 0.08 -10.25
C ARG A 208 -5.50 -1.15 -9.84
N GLY A 209 -4.67 -1.67 -10.74
CA GLY A 209 -3.65 -2.65 -10.38
C GLY A 209 -2.55 -1.99 -9.54
N ILE A 210 -2.01 -2.72 -8.54
CA ILE A 210 -0.89 -2.23 -7.73
C ILE A 210 0.44 -2.39 -8.47
N TYR A 211 0.59 -3.51 -9.18
CA TYR A 211 1.80 -3.86 -9.92
C TYR A 211 1.48 -3.94 -11.40
N GLY A 212 2.24 -3.23 -12.24
CA GLY A 212 2.03 -3.18 -13.70
C GLY A 212 1.91 -1.75 -14.23
N GLU A 213 1.88 -1.61 -15.56
CA GLU A 213 1.65 -0.34 -16.24
C GLU A 213 0.17 -0.23 -16.65
N GLY A 214 -0.43 0.94 -16.42
CA GLY A 214 -1.81 1.22 -16.83
C GLY A 214 -2.86 0.40 -16.06
N SER A 215 -3.60 -0.46 -16.77
CA SER A 215 -4.69 -1.27 -16.22
C SER A 215 -4.30 -2.73 -15.92
N GLU A 216 -3.06 -3.13 -16.18
CA GLU A 216 -2.58 -4.46 -15.80
C GLU A 216 -2.51 -4.59 -14.27
N ALA A 217 -3.13 -5.63 -13.72
CA ALA A 217 -3.06 -5.97 -12.30
C ALA A 217 -2.24 -7.25 -12.13
N VAL A 218 -0.92 -7.09 -12.15
CA VAL A 218 0.03 -8.20 -11.98
C VAL A 218 -0.18 -8.82 -10.59
N GLY A 219 -0.25 -10.15 -10.54
CA GLY A 219 -0.53 -10.89 -9.30
C GLY A 219 -1.99 -10.83 -8.84
N ASN A 220 -2.93 -10.36 -9.68
CA ASN A 220 -4.35 -10.23 -9.35
C ASN A 220 -4.61 -9.39 -8.08
N ILE A 221 -3.72 -8.44 -7.78
CA ILE A 221 -3.85 -7.51 -6.66
C ILE A 221 -4.36 -6.17 -7.19
N PHE A 222 -5.48 -5.73 -6.62
CA PHE A 222 -6.18 -4.51 -7.01
C PHE A 222 -6.29 -3.58 -5.81
N GLN A 223 -6.25 -2.28 -6.07
CA GLN A 223 -6.58 -1.24 -5.13
C GLN A 223 -7.92 -0.63 -5.49
N ILE A 224 -8.84 -0.62 -4.53
CA ILE A 224 -10.14 0.03 -4.63
C ILE A 224 -10.08 1.28 -3.76
N SER A 225 -10.45 2.43 -4.30
CA SER A 225 -10.42 3.70 -3.55
C SER A 225 -11.57 4.61 -3.93
N ASN A 226 -11.91 5.56 -3.07
CA ASN A 226 -12.88 6.59 -3.42
C ASN A 226 -12.34 7.52 -4.52
N GLN A 227 -13.23 7.93 -5.41
CA GLN A 227 -12.96 8.99 -6.38
C GLN A 227 -13.62 10.31 -5.96
N ILE A 228 -14.74 10.23 -5.26
CA ILE A 228 -15.47 11.39 -4.75
C ILE A 228 -14.85 11.84 -3.43
N THR A 229 -14.51 13.12 -3.35
CA THR A 229 -13.89 13.78 -2.19
C THR A 229 -14.58 15.08 -1.79
N LEU A 230 -15.40 15.67 -2.68
CA LEU A 230 -16.20 16.87 -2.44
C LEU A 230 -17.70 16.55 -2.51
N GLY A 231 -18.48 17.12 -1.59
CA GLY A 231 -19.94 16.99 -1.56
C GLY A 231 -20.46 15.72 -0.89
N GLN A 232 -19.57 14.92 -0.29
CA GLN A 232 -19.88 13.80 0.60
C GLN A 232 -19.07 13.96 1.88
N THR A 233 -19.64 13.51 2.99
CA THR A 233 -18.91 13.43 4.27
C THR A 233 -17.92 12.28 4.24
N GLU A 234 -16.87 12.37 5.05
CA GLU A 234 -15.84 11.34 5.20
C GLU A 234 -16.46 10.00 5.61
N ASN A 235 -17.44 10.03 6.53
CA ASN A 235 -18.15 8.83 6.97
C ASN A 235 -18.94 8.17 5.83
N GLU A 236 -19.61 8.94 4.96
CA GLU A 236 -20.30 8.39 3.79
C GLU A 236 -19.33 7.75 2.80
N ILE A 237 -18.16 8.37 2.59
CA ILE A 237 -17.10 7.83 1.73
C ILE A 237 -16.62 6.48 2.28
N ILE A 238 -16.37 6.39 3.58
CA ILE A 238 -15.86 5.18 4.25
C ILE A 238 -16.90 4.07 4.22
N GLU A 239 -18.16 4.37 4.53
CA GLU A 239 -19.23 3.37 4.52
C GLU A 239 -19.53 2.86 3.10
N ASN A 240 -19.49 3.73 2.09
CA ASN A 240 -19.62 3.32 0.69
C ASN A 240 -18.48 2.36 0.30
N LEU A 241 -17.22 2.72 0.61
CA LEU A 241 -16.07 1.86 0.32
C LEU A 241 -16.19 0.51 1.05
N HIS A 242 -16.52 0.52 2.35
CA HIS A 242 -16.69 -0.70 3.14
C HIS A 242 -17.76 -1.62 2.54
N SER A 243 -18.93 -1.07 2.19
CA SER A 243 -20.04 -1.82 1.62
C SER A 243 -19.67 -2.46 0.28
N VAL A 244 -19.07 -1.70 -0.64
CA VAL A 244 -18.68 -2.21 -1.97
C VAL A 244 -17.59 -3.28 -1.84
N VAL A 245 -16.57 -3.05 -1.01
CA VAL A 245 -15.50 -4.03 -0.79
C VAL A 245 -16.07 -5.33 -0.19
N THR A 246 -17.02 -5.24 0.75
CA THR A 246 -17.70 -6.41 1.31
C THR A 246 -18.41 -7.23 0.23
N GLN A 247 -19.09 -6.59 -0.71
CA GLN A 247 -19.72 -7.28 -1.84
C GLN A 247 -18.70 -7.94 -2.77
N ILE A 248 -17.56 -7.29 -3.01
CA ILE A 248 -16.48 -7.84 -3.84
C ILE A 248 -15.86 -9.08 -3.19
N ILE A 249 -15.68 -9.06 -1.87
CA ILE A 249 -15.22 -10.23 -1.10
C ILE A 249 -16.17 -11.41 -1.33
N GLU A 250 -17.48 -11.19 -1.21
CA GLU A 250 -18.48 -12.24 -1.44
C GLU A 250 -18.47 -12.74 -2.89
N HIS A 251 -18.31 -11.85 -3.88
CA HIS A 251 -18.17 -12.25 -5.28
C HIS A 251 -16.92 -13.10 -5.54
N GLU A 252 -15.78 -12.75 -4.93
CA GLU A 252 -14.54 -13.52 -5.03
C GLU A 252 -14.67 -14.89 -4.34
N ARG A 253 -15.28 -14.96 -3.14
CA ARG A 253 -15.57 -16.23 -2.45
C ARG A 253 -16.44 -17.16 -3.30
N ASN A 254 -17.54 -16.64 -3.84
CA ASN A 254 -18.41 -17.40 -4.73
C ASN A 254 -17.69 -17.86 -6.00
N ALA A 255 -16.81 -17.03 -6.57
CA ALA A 255 -16.00 -17.41 -7.73
C ALA A 255 -14.99 -18.51 -7.39
N ARG A 256 -14.34 -18.44 -6.21
CA ARG A 256 -13.43 -19.47 -5.70
C ARG A 256 -14.13 -20.82 -5.54
N GLU A 257 -15.33 -20.83 -4.95
CA GLU A 257 -16.14 -22.05 -4.80
C GLU A 257 -16.50 -22.67 -6.16
N ARG A 258 -16.97 -21.85 -7.11
CA ARG A 258 -17.28 -22.31 -8.47
C ARG A 258 -16.07 -22.90 -9.19
N LEU A 259 -14.89 -22.29 -9.02
CA LEU A 259 -13.65 -22.82 -9.60
C LEU A 259 -13.32 -24.22 -9.07
N LEU A 260 -13.58 -24.49 -7.78
CA LEU A 260 -13.41 -25.82 -7.20
C LEU A 260 -14.44 -26.81 -7.74
N VAL A 261 -15.71 -26.41 -7.86
CA VAL A 261 -16.77 -27.30 -8.38
C VAL A 261 -16.54 -27.65 -9.86
N ASP A 262 -16.28 -26.64 -10.69
CA ASP A 262 -16.25 -26.79 -12.14
C ASP A 262 -14.89 -27.31 -12.66
N SER A 263 -13.82 -27.10 -11.90
CA SER A 263 -12.45 -27.25 -12.43
C SER A 263 -11.40 -27.60 -11.37
N ALA A 264 -11.77 -28.36 -10.33
CA ALA A 264 -10.88 -28.74 -9.21
C ALA A 264 -9.50 -29.22 -9.68
N LEU A 265 -9.46 -30.17 -10.61
CA LEU A 265 -8.23 -30.77 -11.11
C LEU A 265 -7.37 -29.77 -11.87
N ARG A 266 -7.98 -28.92 -12.70
CA ARG A 266 -7.27 -27.91 -13.50
C ARG A 266 -6.67 -26.82 -12.62
N ILE A 267 -7.42 -26.39 -11.60
CA ILE A 267 -6.94 -25.41 -10.62
C ILE A 267 -5.83 -26.00 -9.76
N THR A 268 -5.99 -27.24 -9.31
CA THR A 268 -4.94 -27.96 -8.56
C THR A 268 -3.66 -28.10 -9.39
N ASP A 269 -3.75 -28.51 -10.65
CA ASP A 269 -2.59 -28.62 -11.55
C ASP A 269 -1.90 -27.26 -11.76
N ARG A 270 -2.67 -26.20 -12.03
CA ARG A 270 -2.13 -24.84 -12.20
C ARG A 270 -1.36 -24.35 -10.96
N ILE A 271 -1.94 -24.58 -9.79
CA ILE A 271 -1.37 -24.16 -8.50
C ILE A 271 -0.10 -24.95 -8.21
N LYS A 272 -0.12 -26.28 -8.38
CA LYS A 272 1.06 -27.14 -8.20
C LYS A 272 2.18 -26.83 -9.18
N ARG A 273 1.85 -26.50 -10.44
CA ARG A 273 2.83 -26.02 -11.43
C ARG A 273 3.46 -24.71 -10.98
N SER A 274 2.65 -23.77 -10.50
CA SER A 274 3.15 -22.47 -10.02
C SER A 274 4.07 -22.64 -8.82
N TYR A 275 3.71 -23.51 -7.87
CA TYR A 275 4.56 -23.88 -6.75
C TYR A 275 5.89 -24.50 -7.21
N GLY A 276 5.85 -25.46 -8.15
CA GLY A 276 7.06 -26.05 -8.72
C GLY A 276 7.97 -25.04 -9.41
N ILE A 277 7.39 -24.09 -10.15
CA ILE A 277 8.16 -22.99 -10.76
C ILE A 277 8.83 -22.13 -9.68
N LEU A 278 8.09 -21.71 -8.65
CA LEU A 278 8.64 -20.92 -7.53
C LEU A 278 9.76 -21.66 -6.77
N ALA A 279 9.62 -22.97 -6.59
CA ALA A 279 10.56 -23.79 -5.83
C ALA A 279 11.84 -24.16 -6.60
N TYR A 280 11.81 -24.18 -7.95
CA TYR A 280 12.92 -24.71 -8.75
C TYR A 280 13.46 -23.78 -9.84
N ALA A 281 12.74 -22.75 -10.28
CA ALA A 281 13.19 -21.89 -11.38
C ALA A 281 14.51 -21.19 -11.03
N ALA A 282 15.44 -21.09 -11.99
CA ALA A 282 16.74 -20.44 -11.81
C ALA A 282 16.70 -18.92 -12.06
N VAL A 283 15.78 -18.46 -12.91
CA VAL A 283 15.58 -17.07 -13.33
C VAL A 283 14.08 -16.81 -13.31
N MET A 284 13.64 -15.66 -12.78
CA MET A 284 12.24 -15.31 -12.71
C MET A 284 12.02 -13.81 -12.80
N GLU A 285 11.26 -13.38 -13.82
CA GLU A 285 10.87 -11.99 -14.00
C GLU A 285 9.87 -11.53 -12.93
N LEU A 286 9.78 -10.22 -12.70
CA LEU A 286 8.86 -9.65 -11.70
C LEU A 286 7.40 -10.01 -11.99
N LYS A 287 6.94 -9.85 -13.25
CA LYS A 287 5.55 -10.14 -13.63
C LYS A 287 5.20 -11.62 -13.44
N GLU A 288 6.12 -12.52 -13.80
CA GLU A 288 5.94 -13.95 -13.59
C GLU A 288 5.88 -14.27 -12.09
N SER A 289 6.83 -13.78 -11.29
CA SER A 289 6.88 -14.06 -9.85
C SER A 289 5.59 -13.67 -9.14
N ALA A 290 5.05 -12.50 -9.41
CA ALA A 290 3.81 -12.02 -8.82
C ALA A 290 2.59 -12.85 -9.26
N GLN A 291 2.54 -13.30 -10.52
CA GLN A 291 1.48 -14.21 -10.96
C GLN A 291 1.58 -15.58 -10.28
N ARG A 292 2.79 -16.10 -10.09
CA ARG A 292 3.00 -17.41 -9.44
C ARG A 292 2.73 -17.33 -7.94
N LEU A 293 3.14 -16.25 -7.27
CA LEU A 293 2.80 -15.97 -5.87
C LEU A 293 1.29 -15.83 -5.68
N SER A 294 0.59 -15.19 -6.62
CA SER A 294 -0.88 -15.13 -6.63
C SER A 294 -1.51 -16.52 -6.72
N ASP A 295 -1.03 -17.37 -7.63
CA ASP A 295 -1.55 -18.73 -7.79
C ASP A 295 -1.28 -19.57 -6.52
N LEU A 296 -0.08 -19.42 -5.91
CA LEU A 296 0.27 -20.09 -4.67
C LEU A 296 -0.62 -19.63 -3.49
N ARG A 297 -0.85 -18.33 -3.35
CA ARG A 297 -1.76 -17.78 -2.33
C ARG A 297 -3.16 -18.35 -2.45
N LEU A 298 -3.71 -18.37 -3.67
CA LEU A 298 -5.01 -19.01 -3.92
C LEU A 298 -4.99 -20.49 -3.50
N GLY A 299 -3.90 -21.21 -3.77
CA GLY A 299 -3.74 -22.61 -3.37
C GLY A 299 -3.76 -22.85 -1.86
N VAL A 300 -3.09 -21.98 -1.11
CA VAL A 300 -3.10 -22.02 0.36
C VAL A 300 -4.50 -21.71 0.88
N ASP A 301 -5.15 -20.65 0.37
CA ASP A 301 -6.50 -20.24 0.79
C ASP A 301 -7.56 -21.31 0.50
N LEU A 302 -7.43 -22.05 -0.61
CA LEU A 302 -8.36 -23.14 -0.99
C LEU A 302 -8.03 -24.49 -0.32
N GLY A 303 -6.95 -24.56 0.48
CA GLY A 303 -6.51 -25.82 1.10
C GLY A 303 -5.98 -26.87 0.11
N ILE A 304 -5.56 -26.44 -1.08
CA ILE A 304 -4.98 -27.32 -2.12
C ILE A 304 -3.52 -27.67 -1.80
N LEU A 305 -2.82 -26.74 -1.13
CA LEU A 305 -1.44 -26.89 -0.69
C LEU A 305 -1.33 -26.55 0.79
N GLU A 306 -0.62 -27.37 1.55
CA GLU A 306 0.00 -26.92 2.79
C GLU A 306 1.18 -26.03 2.39
N GLY A 307 1.09 -24.75 2.72
CA GLY A 307 2.04 -23.75 2.25
C GLY A 307 2.39 -22.72 3.32
N PRO A 308 3.26 -21.76 2.98
CA PRO A 308 3.61 -20.68 3.89
C PRO A 308 2.36 -19.86 4.28
N SER A 309 2.43 -19.19 5.43
CA SER A 309 1.35 -18.30 5.84
C SER A 309 1.14 -17.16 4.83
N ILE A 310 -0.08 -16.61 4.79
CA ILE A 310 -0.41 -15.46 3.93
C ILE A 310 0.54 -14.28 4.18
N SER A 311 0.97 -14.08 5.44
CA SER A 311 1.94 -13.05 5.80
C SER A 311 3.27 -13.23 5.06
N VAL A 312 3.78 -14.46 4.94
CA VAL A 312 5.02 -14.74 4.21
C VAL A 312 4.84 -14.49 2.71
N LEU A 313 3.68 -14.82 2.15
CA LEU A 313 3.39 -14.54 0.73
C LEU A 313 3.30 -13.03 0.46
N ASN A 314 2.69 -12.26 1.36
CA ASN A 314 2.70 -10.80 1.29
C ASN A 314 4.13 -10.25 1.40
N GLU A 315 4.96 -10.84 2.26
CA GLU A 315 6.37 -10.45 2.42
C GLU A 315 7.16 -10.67 1.13
N LEU A 316 6.95 -11.82 0.48
CA LEU A 316 7.59 -12.14 -0.80
C LEU A 316 7.20 -11.16 -1.92
N ASN A 317 5.95 -10.70 -1.97
CA ASN A 317 5.56 -9.67 -2.96
C ASN A 317 6.37 -8.38 -2.82
N VAL A 318 6.76 -8.00 -1.60
CA VAL A 318 7.62 -6.83 -1.34
C VAL A 318 9.10 -7.18 -1.56
N LYS A 319 9.59 -8.30 -1.00
CA LYS A 319 11.01 -8.69 -1.11
C LYS A 319 11.47 -8.97 -2.54
N THR A 320 10.57 -9.34 -3.43
CA THR A 320 10.87 -9.58 -4.85
C THR A 320 10.91 -8.30 -5.70
N GLN A 321 10.57 -7.15 -5.11
CA GLN A 321 10.67 -5.86 -5.79
C GLN A 321 12.14 -5.46 -6.01
N PRO A 322 12.44 -4.65 -7.04
CA PRO A 322 13.81 -4.34 -7.42
C PRO A 322 14.66 -3.69 -6.31
N GLY A 323 14.11 -2.72 -5.58
CA GLY A 323 14.81 -2.01 -4.50
C GLY A 323 15.12 -2.93 -3.33
N PHE A 324 14.12 -3.69 -2.87
CA PHE A 324 14.32 -4.65 -1.79
C PHE A 324 15.33 -5.75 -2.16
N LEU A 325 15.29 -6.25 -3.40
CA LEU A 325 16.29 -7.22 -3.90
C LEU A 325 17.71 -6.64 -3.90
N GLN A 326 17.86 -5.39 -4.34
CA GLN A 326 19.16 -4.69 -4.30
C GLN A 326 19.64 -4.55 -2.86
N LYS A 327 18.77 -4.14 -1.93
CA LYS A 327 19.14 -4.02 -0.51
C LYS A 327 19.58 -5.37 0.10
N LEU A 328 18.94 -6.47 -0.29
CA LEU A 328 19.25 -7.82 0.21
C LEU A 328 20.53 -8.43 -0.38
N PHE A 329 20.80 -8.22 -1.67
CA PHE A 329 21.86 -8.93 -2.40
C PHE A 329 23.00 -8.04 -2.92
N GLY A 330 22.90 -6.72 -2.82
CA GLY A 330 23.93 -5.74 -3.21
C GLY A 330 23.37 -4.56 -4.02
N ASP A 331 23.99 -3.38 -3.88
CA ASP A 331 23.43 -2.08 -4.31
C ASP A 331 23.12 -1.98 -5.82
N GLU A 332 23.95 -2.55 -6.70
CA GLU A 332 23.74 -2.49 -8.15
C GLU A 332 23.57 -3.88 -8.75
N LEU A 333 22.34 -4.20 -9.18
CA LEU A 333 22.01 -5.44 -9.86
C LEU A 333 21.51 -5.14 -11.27
N SER A 334 22.12 -5.77 -12.28
CA SER A 334 21.59 -5.77 -13.64
C SER A 334 20.21 -6.44 -13.72
N SER A 335 19.47 -6.25 -14.82
CA SER A 335 18.15 -6.89 -14.96
C SER A 335 18.22 -8.41 -14.82
N THR A 336 19.22 -9.04 -15.44
CA THR A 336 19.42 -10.49 -15.39
C THR A 336 19.77 -10.97 -13.98
N GLU A 337 20.61 -10.22 -13.26
CA GLU A 337 20.94 -10.55 -11.87
C GLU A 337 19.73 -10.40 -10.96
N ARG A 338 18.91 -9.37 -11.14
CA ARG A 338 17.65 -9.22 -10.38
C ARG A 338 16.74 -10.43 -10.58
N ASP A 339 16.58 -10.91 -11.81
CA ASP A 339 15.72 -12.07 -12.09
C ASP A 339 16.29 -13.38 -11.51
N MET A 340 17.61 -13.54 -11.51
CA MET A 340 18.30 -14.65 -10.85
C MET A 340 18.16 -14.60 -9.32
N TYR A 341 18.41 -13.45 -8.70
CA TYR A 341 18.31 -13.26 -7.25
C TYR A 341 16.86 -13.35 -6.77
N ARG A 342 15.89 -12.87 -7.55
CA ARG A 342 14.47 -13.07 -7.29
C ARG A 342 14.12 -14.54 -7.21
N ALA A 343 14.54 -15.31 -8.22
CA ALA A 343 14.34 -16.75 -8.23
C ALA A 343 15.04 -17.41 -7.04
N LYS A 344 16.29 -17.03 -6.74
CA LYS A 344 17.04 -17.54 -5.57
C LYS A 344 16.28 -17.33 -4.26
N LEU A 345 15.84 -16.11 -3.99
CA LEU A 345 15.07 -15.76 -2.79
C LEU A 345 13.79 -16.60 -2.67
N LEU A 346 13.06 -16.75 -3.77
CA LEU A 346 11.82 -17.55 -3.80
C LEU A 346 12.10 -19.03 -3.53
N ARG A 347 13.16 -19.60 -4.11
CA ARG A 347 13.57 -20.99 -3.84
C ARG A 347 14.02 -21.19 -2.39
N GLU A 348 14.78 -20.26 -1.83
CA GLU A 348 15.24 -20.34 -0.44
C GLU A 348 14.08 -20.24 0.57
N THR A 349 13.03 -19.50 0.22
CA THR A 349 11.86 -19.32 1.10
C THR A 349 10.80 -20.41 0.93
N LEU A 350 10.57 -20.87 -0.31
CA LEU A 350 9.46 -21.77 -0.66
C LEU A 350 9.90 -23.20 -1.02
N GLY A 351 11.16 -23.37 -1.41
CA GLY A 351 11.70 -24.68 -1.75
C GLY A 351 11.85 -25.54 -0.49
N SER A 352 11.51 -26.81 -0.59
CA SER A 352 11.89 -27.80 0.42
C SER A 352 13.42 -27.80 0.52
N GLN A 353 13.97 -27.57 1.71
CA GLN A 353 15.41 -27.74 1.94
C GLN A 353 15.79 -29.17 1.53
N HIS A 354 16.58 -29.28 0.46
CA HIS A 354 17.16 -30.55 0.02
C HIS A 354 18.50 -30.79 0.71
#